data_AF-A0A401K9E6-F1
#
_entry.id   AF-A0A401K9E6-F1
#
_cell.length_a   1.000
_cell.length_b   1.000
_cell.length_c   1.000
_cell.angle_alpha   90.00
_cell.angle_beta   90.00
_cell.angle_gamma   90.00
#
_symmetry.space_group_name_H-M   'P 1'
#
loop_
_entity.id
_entity.type
_entity.pdbx_description
1 polymer ?
#
loop_
_entity_poly.entity_id
_entity_poly.type
_entity_poly.pdbx_seq_one_letter_code
_entity_poly.pdbx_strand_id
1 'polypeptide(L)'
;MGTVSEELKGLKGATFANPRQKGEYDAEGNACMTFDELEKWLVLMFARYHRAVHSGIGTTPLTKWREGILGTREKIGRGLPPIRTDAEKVRIDFMPYEDRTIQDYGVAIAGIHYFHDILRPWVNARDPKDSKRTRQFRFRYDPSDMSVLYFFDPDLKRYFAIDTFQILIRRRR
;
A
#
# COMPACT_ATOMS: atom_id res chain seq x y z
N MET A 1 13.80 -10.82 1.23
CA MET A 1 13.06 -11.81 2.05
C MET A 1 13.41 -13.20 1.56
N GLY A 2 14.20 -13.98 2.32
CA GLY A 2 14.66 -15.32 1.89
C GLY A 2 13.70 -16.45 2.30
N THR A 3 13.27 -16.47 3.56
CA THR A 3 12.46 -17.57 4.13
C THR A 3 11.12 -17.75 3.43
N VAL A 4 10.39 -16.66 3.17
CA VAL A 4 9.10 -16.71 2.47
C VAL A 4 9.25 -17.30 1.07
N SER A 5 10.25 -16.81 0.32
CA SER A 5 10.53 -17.31 -1.03
C SER A 5 10.91 -18.78 -1.02
N GLU A 6 11.63 -19.24 0.01
CA GLU A 6 12.00 -20.65 0.15
C GLU A 6 10.80 -21.53 0.49
N GLU A 7 9.92 -21.08 1.39
CA GLU A 7 8.68 -21.81 1.69
C GLU A 7 7.73 -21.85 0.48
N LEU A 8 7.62 -20.75 -0.27
CA LEU A 8 6.80 -20.68 -1.48
C LEU A 8 7.28 -21.66 -2.57
N LYS A 9 8.59 -21.92 -2.69
CA LYS A 9 9.12 -22.95 -3.61
C LYS A 9 8.64 -24.36 -3.28
N GLY A 10 8.23 -24.60 -2.03
CA GLY A 10 7.67 -25.89 -1.60
C GLY A 10 6.20 -26.08 -1.99
N LEU A 11 5.54 -25.05 -2.52
CA LEU A 11 4.13 -25.14 -2.94
C LEU A 11 4.01 -25.56 -4.40
N LYS A 12 2.89 -26.21 -4.73
CA LYS A 12 2.54 -26.48 -6.13
C LYS A 12 2.27 -25.17 -6.87
N GLY A 13 2.74 -25.10 -8.11
CA GLY A 13 2.68 -23.89 -8.93
C GLY A 13 3.82 -22.91 -8.71
N ALA A 14 4.84 -23.28 -7.90
CA ALA A 14 6.01 -22.45 -7.70
C ALA A 14 6.80 -22.22 -9.01
N THR A 15 7.22 -20.99 -9.25
CA THR A 15 8.03 -20.61 -10.42
C THR A 15 9.54 -20.73 -10.21
N PHE A 16 9.96 -21.02 -8.96
CA PHE A 16 11.36 -21.09 -8.51
C PHE A 16 12.14 -19.79 -8.72
N ALA A 17 13.41 -19.74 -8.32
CA ALA A 17 14.19 -18.50 -8.39
C ALA A 17 14.80 -18.23 -9.78
N ASN A 18 14.94 -19.26 -10.62
CA ASN A 18 15.51 -19.15 -11.96
C ASN A 18 15.14 -20.36 -12.83
N PRO A 19 15.30 -20.27 -14.17
CA PRO A 19 14.96 -21.36 -15.10
C PRO A 19 15.70 -22.68 -14.83
N ARG A 20 16.96 -22.63 -14.35
CA ARG A 20 17.72 -23.85 -14.04
C ARG A 20 17.12 -24.62 -12.86
N GLN A 21 16.62 -23.93 -11.85
CA GLN A 21 15.94 -24.54 -10.71
C GLN A 21 14.54 -25.04 -11.06
N LYS A 22 13.84 -24.35 -11.96
CA LYS A 22 12.53 -24.79 -12.45
C LYS A 22 12.63 -26.09 -13.27
N GLY A 23 13.66 -26.21 -14.11
CA GLY A 23 13.80 -27.35 -15.00
C GLY A 23 12.58 -27.53 -15.90
N GLU A 24 12.08 -28.75 -15.99
CA GLU A 24 10.89 -29.12 -16.78
C GLU A 24 9.57 -29.00 -15.99
N TYR A 25 9.60 -28.45 -14.77
CA TYR A 25 8.41 -28.33 -13.94
C TYR A 25 7.38 -27.36 -14.57
N ASP A 26 6.18 -27.88 -14.85
CA ASP A 26 5.04 -27.09 -15.31
C ASP A 26 4.39 -26.34 -14.13
N ALA A 27 4.86 -25.12 -13.87
CA ALA A 27 4.31 -24.28 -12.82
C ALA A 27 2.86 -23.85 -13.10
N GLU A 28 2.50 -23.63 -14.37
CA GLU A 28 1.17 -23.14 -14.74
C GLU A 28 0.12 -24.23 -14.54
N GLY A 29 0.38 -25.44 -15.05
CA GLY A 29 -0.53 -26.59 -14.84
C GLY A 29 -0.61 -27.07 -13.39
N ASN A 30 0.37 -26.73 -12.55
CA ASN A 30 0.34 -27.06 -11.12
C ASN A 30 -0.17 -25.91 -10.22
N ALA A 31 -0.57 -24.76 -10.79
CA ALA A 31 -1.13 -23.66 -10.01
C ALA A 31 -2.49 -24.07 -9.41
N CYS A 32 -2.53 -24.30 -8.10
CA CYS A 32 -3.68 -24.92 -7.43
C CYS A 32 -4.32 -24.06 -6.33
N MET A 33 -3.84 -22.83 -6.14
CA MET A 33 -4.35 -21.93 -5.10
C MET A 33 -4.93 -20.67 -5.74
N THR A 34 -6.07 -20.22 -5.22
CA THR A 34 -6.60 -18.88 -5.45
C THR A 34 -5.78 -17.83 -4.70
N PHE A 35 -5.95 -16.55 -5.04
CA PHE A 35 -5.29 -15.46 -4.31
C PHE A 35 -5.66 -15.47 -2.82
N ASP A 36 -6.93 -15.69 -2.49
CA ASP A 36 -7.41 -15.76 -1.09
C ASP A 36 -6.76 -16.90 -0.31
N GLU A 37 -6.55 -18.06 -0.95
CA GLU A 37 -5.88 -19.20 -0.33
C GLU A 37 -4.40 -18.92 -0.10
N LEU A 38 -3.74 -18.30 -1.08
CA LEU A 38 -2.33 -17.91 -0.96
C LEU A 38 -2.14 -16.88 0.15
N GLU A 39 -3.03 -15.90 0.25
CA GLU A 39 -3.02 -14.89 1.31
C GLU A 39 -3.16 -15.55 2.69
N LYS A 40 -4.15 -16.44 2.87
CA LYS A 40 -4.33 -17.20 4.12
C LYS A 40 -3.09 -18.01 4.47
N TRP A 41 -2.49 -18.67 3.47
CA TRP A 41 -1.27 -19.44 3.67
C TRP A 41 -0.10 -18.55 4.13
N LEU A 42 0.10 -17.39 3.50
CA LEU A 42 1.13 -16.42 3.88
C LEU A 42 0.94 -15.94 5.33
N VAL A 43 -0.30 -15.61 5.71
CA VAL A 43 -0.63 -15.19 7.08
C VAL A 43 -0.26 -16.28 8.09
N LEU A 44 -0.62 -17.53 7.83
CA LEU A 44 -0.31 -18.65 8.71
C LEU A 44 1.20 -18.91 8.79
N MET A 45 1.91 -18.84 7.66
CA MET A 45 3.36 -18.98 7.62
C MET A 45 4.04 -17.89 8.45
N PHE A 46 3.64 -16.62 8.30
CA PHE A 46 4.18 -15.53 9.12
C PHE A 46 3.88 -15.71 10.61
N ALA A 47 2.66 -16.13 10.96
CA ALA A 47 2.29 -16.41 12.34
C ALA A 47 3.17 -17.51 12.96
N ARG A 48 3.45 -18.59 12.20
CA ARG A 48 4.36 -19.66 12.60
C ARG A 48 5.79 -19.15 12.75
N TYR A 49 6.28 -18.41 11.75
CA TYR A 49 7.64 -17.87 11.71
C TYR A 49 7.96 -17.03 12.96
N HIS A 50 7.06 -16.14 13.37
CA HIS A 50 7.28 -15.27 14.54
C HIS A 50 7.24 -16.01 15.89
N ARG A 51 6.73 -17.25 15.91
CA ARG A 51 6.56 -18.07 17.12
C ARG A 51 7.56 -19.24 17.21
N ALA A 52 8.25 -19.56 16.12
CA ALA A 52 9.32 -20.55 16.13
C ALA A 52 10.63 -19.97 16.69
N VAL A 53 11.45 -20.82 17.31
CA VAL A 53 12.80 -20.44 17.75
C VAL A 53 13.71 -20.30 16.54
N HIS A 54 14.41 -19.17 16.45
CA HIS A 54 15.34 -18.88 15.35
C HIS A 54 16.77 -18.97 15.87
N SER A 55 17.60 -19.75 15.19
CA SER A 55 19.01 -19.97 15.57
C SER A 55 19.80 -18.67 15.67
N GLY A 56 19.55 -17.70 14.77
CA GLY A 56 20.26 -16.42 14.76
C GLY A 56 20.00 -15.50 15.97
N ILE A 57 18.88 -15.69 16.68
CA ILE A 57 18.51 -14.87 17.87
C ILE A 57 18.31 -15.70 19.14
N GLY A 58 18.46 -17.03 19.06
CA GLY A 58 18.34 -17.96 20.19
C GLY A 58 16.95 -18.05 20.83
N THR A 59 15.94 -17.41 20.25
CA THR A 59 14.56 -17.37 20.77
C THR A 59 13.59 -17.06 19.63
N THR A 60 12.33 -16.80 19.94
CA THR A 60 11.32 -16.43 18.94
C THR A 60 11.39 -14.93 18.62
N PRO A 61 11.12 -14.50 17.37
CA PRO A 61 10.98 -13.08 17.04
C PRO A 61 9.96 -12.35 17.92
N LEU A 62 8.85 -13.01 18.27
CA LEU A 62 7.84 -12.46 19.17
C LEU A 62 8.41 -12.15 20.57
N THR A 63 9.24 -13.05 21.11
CA THR A 63 9.93 -12.81 22.39
C THR A 63 10.87 -11.61 22.27
N LYS A 64 11.71 -11.55 21.24
CA LYS A 64 12.62 -10.40 21.03
C LYS A 64 11.87 -9.08 20.86
N TRP A 65 10.75 -9.09 20.16
CA TRP A 65 9.89 -7.92 20.04
C TRP A 65 9.39 -7.45 21.42
N ARG A 66 8.89 -8.37 22.25
CA ARG A 66 8.42 -8.05 23.62
C ARG A 66 9.54 -7.54 24.51
N GLU A 67 10.71 -8.18 24.50
CA GLU A 67 11.91 -7.71 25.21
C GLU A 67 12.30 -6.29 24.79
N GLY A 68 12.23 -5.99 23.49
CA GLY A 68 12.54 -4.65 22.98
C GLY A 68 11.57 -3.58 23.50
N ILE A 69 10.28 -3.88 23.53
CA ILE A 69 9.24 -2.95 23.97
C ILE A 69 9.21 -2.79 25.50
N LEU A 70 9.18 -3.90 26.23
CA LEU A 70 8.95 -3.94 27.68
C LEU A 70 10.26 -3.88 28.49
N GLY A 71 11.38 -4.21 27.86
CA GLY A 71 12.67 -4.35 28.52
C GLY A 71 12.90 -5.75 29.08
N THR A 72 14.11 -5.96 29.56
CA THR A 72 14.53 -7.12 30.36
C THR A 72 15.05 -6.60 31.71
N ARG A 73 15.55 -7.51 32.56
CA ARG A 73 16.19 -7.09 33.82
C ARG A 73 17.46 -6.27 33.58
N GLU A 74 18.15 -6.54 32.47
CA GLU A 74 19.43 -5.97 32.11
C GLU A 74 19.30 -4.75 31.19
N LYS A 75 18.16 -4.60 30.50
CA LYS A 75 17.98 -3.56 29.48
C LYS A 75 16.59 -2.93 29.56
N ILE A 76 16.55 -1.61 29.66
CA ILE A 76 15.30 -0.84 29.63
C ILE A 76 14.68 -0.94 28.22
N GLY A 77 13.37 -1.22 28.17
CA GLY A 77 12.60 -1.27 26.93
C GLY A 77 12.36 0.11 26.34
N ARG A 78 12.08 0.18 25.03
CA ARG A 78 11.75 1.45 24.36
C ARG A 78 10.35 1.98 24.70
N GLY A 79 9.51 1.20 25.38
CA GLY A 79 8.10 1.51 25.61
C GLY A 79 7.22 1.27 24.39
N LEU A 80 5.91 1.32 24.61
CA LEU A 80 4.92 1.16 23.55
C LEU A 80 5.00 2.33 22.56
N PRO A 81 5.01 2.07 21.23
CA PRO A 81 4.88 3.15 20.26
C PRO A 81 3.53 3.85 20.43
N PRO A 82 3.43 5.15 20.07
CA PRO A 82 2.17 5.85 20.08
C PRO A 82 1.17 5.13 19.16
N ILE A 83 0.02 4.75 19.71
CA ILE A 83 -1.06 4.14 18.94
C ILE A 83 -1.67 5.23 18.06
N ARG A 84 -1.68 5.01 16.74
CA ARG A 84 -2.45 5.85 15.82
C ARG A 84 -3.91 5.45 15.95
N THR A 85 -4.75 6.37 16.40
CA THR A 85 -6.19 6.13 16.61
C THR A 85 -6.99 6.26 15.33
N ASP A 86 -6.47 6.96 14.33
CA ASP A 86 -7.09 7.15 13.03
C ASP A 86 -6.65 6.04 12.06
N ALA A 87 -7.41 4.94 12.06
CA ALA A 87 -7.15 3.78 11.20
C ALA A 87 -7.31 4.12 9.71
N GLU A 88 -8.23 5.02 9.37
CA GLU A 88 -8.47 5.43 7.98
C GLU A 88 -7.28 6.21 7.43
N LYS A 89 -6.76 7.18 8.19
CA LYS A 89 -5.56 7.91 7.82
C LYS A 89 -4.36 6.99 7.63
N VAL A 90 -4.16 6.02 8.53
CA VAL A 90 -3.08 5.03 8.38
C VAL A 90 -3.26 4.26 7.08
N ARG A 91 -4.47 3.75 6.80
CA ARG A 91 -4.75 3.05 5.54
C ARG A 91 -4.37 3.91 4.32
N ILE A 92 -4.80 5.18 4.29
CA ILE A 92 -4.53 6.10 3.17
C ILE A 92 -3.04 6.42 3.06
N ASP A 93 -2.32 6.66 4.16
CA ASP A 93 -0.91 7.03 4.14
C ASP A 93 0.00 5.93 3.53
N PHE A 94 -0.44 4.67 3.61
CA PHE A 94 0.25 3.51 3.05
C PHE A 94 -0.19 3.12 1.63
N MET A 95 -1.21 3.78 1.07
CA MET A 95 -1.58 3.58 -0.34
C MET A 95 -0.52 4.12 -1.31
N PRO A 96 -0.41 3.58 -2.52
CA PRO A 96 0.30 4.24 -3.62
C PRO A 96 -0.22 5.66 -3.86
N TYR A 97 0.63 6.50 -4.47
CA TYR A 97 0.25 7.87 -4.82
C TYR A 97 0.79 8.29 -6.16
N GLU A 98 0.11 9.26 -6.74
CA GLU A 98 0.58 10.04 -7.88
C GLU A 98 0.44 11.53 -7.59
N ASP A 99 1.42 12.30 -8.03
CA ASP A 99 1.35 13.75 -7.99
C ASP A 99 0.75 14.23 -9.33
N ARG A 100 -0.36 14.99 -9.26
CA ARG A 100 -1.11 15.47 -10.42
C ARG A 100 -1.49 16.94 -10.25
N THR A 101 -1.63 17.63 -11.36
CA THR A 101 -2.23 18.98 -11.38
C THR A 101 -3.76 18.85 -11.36
N ILE A 102 -4.43 19.86 -10.82
CA ILE A 102 -5.89 19.98 -10.85
C ILE A 102 -6.23 20.96 -11.97
N GLN A 103 -6.96 20.49 -12.97
CA GLN A 103 -7.40 21.23 -14.15
C GLN A 103 -8.88 21.62 -14.03
N ASP A 104 -9.41 22.35 -15.01
CA ASP A 104 -10.83 22.75 -15.01
C ASP A 104 -11.81 21.56 -14.99
N TYR A 105 -11.38 20.43 -15.56
CA TYR A 105 -12.13 19.17 -15.52
C TYR A 105 -11.88 18.33 -14.25
N GLY A 106 -11.10 18.83 -13.30
CA GLY A 106 -10.66 18.11 -12.10
C GLY A 106 -9.30 17.44 -12.27
N VAL A 107 -9.18 16.18 -11.85
CA VAL A 107 -7.95 15.40 -11.94
C VAL A 107 -8.19 14.14 -12.76
N ALA A 108 -7.17 13.71 -13.52
CA ALA A 108 -7.21 12.47 -14.29
C ALA A 108 -6.03 11.56 -13.93
N ILE A 109 -6.33 10.31 -13.61
CA ILE A 109 -5.36 9.24 -13.33
C ILE A 109 -5.79 8.00 -14.10
N ALA A 110 -4.87 7.36 -14.83
CA ALA A 110 -5.13 6.19 -15.68
C ALA A 110 -6.34 6.35 -16.65
N GLY A 111 -6.59 7.57 -17.13
CA GLY A 111 -7.71 7.87 -18.04
C GLY A 111 -9.08 8.03 -17.35
N ILE A 112 -9.15 7.89 -16.02
CA ILE A 112 -10.35 8.10 -15.22
C ILE A 112 -10.35 9.54 -14.70
N HIS A 113 -11.51 10.19 -14.77
CA HIS A 113 -11.69 11.57 -14.33
C HIS A 113 -12.41 11.65 -12.99
N TYR A 114 -11.90 12.52 -12.11
CA TYR A 114 -12.40 12.72 -10.76
C TYR A 114 -12.62 14.20 -10.50
N PHE A 115 -13.71 14.52 -9.80
CA PHE A 115 -14.02 15.88 -9.43
C PHE A 115 -14.80 15.92 -8.11
N HIS A 116 -14.45 16.90 -7.27
CA HIS A 116 -15.21 17.24 -6.07
C HIS A 116 -15.01 18.73 -5.78
N ASP A 117 -15.98 19.37 -5.15
CA ASP A 117 -15.97 20.83 -4.95
C ASP A 117 -14.78 21.32 -4.11
N ILE A 118 -14.22 20.45 -3.26
CA ILE A 118 -13.00 20.73 -2.48
C ILE A 118 -11.77 21.02 -3.38
N LEU A 119 -11.78 20.59 -4.64
CA LEU A 119 -10.70 20.83 -5.59
C LEU A 119 -10.77 22.22 -6.23
N ARG A 120 -11.93 22.90 -6.19
CA ARG A 120 -12.14 24.20 -6.87
C ARG A 120 -11.09 25.27 -6.52
N PRO A 121 -10.67 25.45 -5.24
CA PRO A 121 -9.64 26.43 -4.90
C PRO A 121 -8.27 26.12 -5.53
N TRP A 122 -8.06 24.86 -5.93
CA TRP A 122 -6.80 24.33 -6.40
C TRP A 122 -6.73 24.18 -7.93
N VAL A 123 -7.83 24.42 -8.64
CA VAL A 123 -7.91 24.39 -10.10
C VAL A 123 -6.92 25.40 -10.69
N ASN A 124 -6.02 24.92 -11.54
CA ASN A 124 -4.95 25.70 -12.18
C ASN A 124 -4.06 26.47 -11.20
N ALA A 125 -4.00 26.04 -9.93
CA ALA A 125 -3.16 26.68 -8.92
C ALA A 125 -1.69 26.70 -9.36
N ARG A 126 -1.00 27.81 -9.09
CA ARG A 126 0.44 27.97 -9.38
C ARG A 126 1.28 27.50 -8.21
N ASP A 127 2.48 27.01 -8.50
CA ASP A 127 3.41 26.60 -7.45
C ASP A 127 3.85 27.84 -6.63
N PRO A 128 3.73 27.82 -5.29
CA PRO A 128 4.15 28.94 -4.46
C PRO A 128 5.65 29.29 -4.58
N LYS A 129 6.49 28.33 -4.99
CA LYS A 129 7.94 28.51 -5.16
C LYS A 129 8.32 28.89 -6.59
N ASP A 130 7.50 28.56 -7.58
CA ASP A 130 7.73 28.86 -9.00
C ASP A 130 6.40 29.17 -9.71
N SER A 131 6.10 30.47 -9.83
CA SER A 131 4.84 30.95 -10.42
C SER A 131 4.63 30.54 -11.88
N LYS A 132 5.67 30.08 -12.59
CA LYS A 132 5.57 29.60 -13.97
C LYS A 132 5.04 28.17 -14.05
N ARG A 133 5.14 27.39 -12.97
CA ARG A 133 4.70 25.99 -12.91
C ARG A 133 3.30 25.88 -12.32
N THR A 134 2.52 24.94 -12.85
CA THR A 134 1.27 24.52 -12.23
C THR A 134 1.59 23.66 -11.01
N ARG A 135 0.90 23.94 -9.91
CA ARG A 135 1.06 23.21 -8.65
C ARG A 135 0.59 21.77 -8.83
N GLN A 136 1.44 20.84 -8.39
CA GLN A 136 1.08 19.44 -8.29
C GLN A 136 0.63 19.12 -6.87
N PHE A 137 -0.33 18.21 -6.77
CA PHE A 137 -0.91 17.75 -5.53
C PHE A 137 -0.87 16.23 -5.49
N ARG A 138 -0.76 15.69 -4.28
CA ARG A 138 -0.68 14.25 -4.05
C ARG A 138 -2.07 13.64 -3.96
N PHE A 139 -2.29 12.62 -4.77
CA PHE A 139 -3.48 11.79 -4.76
C PHE A 139 -3.09 10.36 -4.41
N ARG A 140 -3.71 9.82 -3.37
CA ARG A 140 -3.57 8.41 -2.97
C ARG A 140 -4.75 7.61 -3.52
N TYR A 141 -4.54 6.35 -3.84
CA TYR A 141 -5.59 5.48 -4.37
C TYR A 141 -5.36 4.02 -4.00
N ASP A 142 -6.42 3.24 -3.99
CA ASP A 142 -6.34 1.79 -3.92
C ASP A 142 -6.14 1.22 -5.34
N PRO A 143 -5.04 0.51 -5.63
CA PRO A 143 -4.84 -0.09 -6.96
C PRO A 143 -5.91 -1.14 -7.33
N SER A 144 -6.57 -1.72 -6.33
CA SER A 144 -7.63 -2.71 -6.53
C SER A 144 -8.99 -2.04 -6.76
N ASP A 145 -9.14 -0.77 -6.34
CA ASP A 145 -10.36 0.02 -6.46
C ASP A 145 -10.04 1.50 -6.76
N MET A 146 -10.09 1.85 -8.05
CA MET A 146 -9.84 3.21 -8.52
C MET A 146 -11.11 4.09 -8.54
N SER A 147 -12.18 3.72 -7.83
CA SER A 147 -13.41 4.53 -7.79
C SER A 147 -13.26 5.84 -7.00
N VAL A 148 -12.29 5.89 -6.09
CA VAL A 148 -12.05 7.03 -5.19
C VAL A 148 -10.57 7.40 -5.19
N LEU A 149 -10.28 8.69 -5.33
CA LEU A 149 -8.98 9.26 -5.00
C LEU A 149 -9.04 9.95 -3.64
N TYR A 150 -7.95 9.87 -2.88
CA TYR A 150 -7.77 10.62 -1.64
C TYR A 150 -6.82 11.80 -1.89
N PHE A 151 -7.38 12.99 -1.95
CA PHE A 151 -6.66 14.25 -2.10
C PHE A 151 -6.19 14.75 -0.75
N PHE A 152 -4.89 15.02 -0.59
CA PHE A 152 -4.37 15.69 0.60
C PHE A 152 -4.45 17.20 0.44
N ASP A 153 -5.37 17.85 1.17
CA ASP A 153 -5.49 19.30 1.17
C ASP A 153 -4.32 19.93 1.95
N PRO A 154 -3.49 20.78 1.32
CA PRO A 154 -2.31 21.35 1.95
C PRO A 154 -2.62 22.43 2.99
N ASP A 155 -3.81 23.03 2.98
CA ASP A 155 -4.22 24.06 3.94
C ASP A 155 -4.92 23.43 5.14
N LEU A 156 -5.85 22.52 4.88
CA LEU A 156 -6.62 21.81 5.90
C LEU A 156 -5.87 20.61 6.52
N LYS A 157 -4.74 20.22 5.94
CA LYS A 157 -3.86 19.13 6.41
C LYS A 157 -4.57 17.80 6.62
N ARG A 158 -5.55 17.48 5.79
CA ARG A 158 -6.31 16.22 5.84
C ARG A 158 -6.65 15.70 4.46
N TYR A 159 -7.00 14.41 4.40
CA TYR A 159 -7.45 13.78 3.17
C TYR A 159 -8.94 14.02 2.93
N PHE A 160 -9.30 14.12 1.65
CA PHE A 160 -10.68 14.16 1.16
C PHE A 160 -10.86 13.11 0.06
N ALA A 161 -11.95 12.35 0.14
CA ALA A 161 -12.36 11.43 -0.92
C ALA A 161 -12.91 12.22 -2.12
N ILE A 162 -12.47 11.84 -3.31
CA ILE A 162 -12.85 12.42 -4.59
C ILE A 162 -13.35 11.27 -5.46
N ASP A 163 -14.65 11.24 -5.71
CA ASP A 163 -15.27 10.19 -6.50
C ASP A 163 -15.05 10.41 -8.00
N THR A 164 -15.17 9.33 -8.77
CA THR A 164 -15.28 9.43 -10.23
C THR A 164 -16.47 10.29 -10.64
N PHE A 165 -16.30 11.07 -11.69
CA PHE A 165 -17.41 11.82 -12.29
C PHE A 165 -17.61 11.39 -13.73
N GLN A 166 -18.82 10.93 -14.07
CA GLN A 166 -19.19 10.73 -15.46
C GLN A 166 -19.41 12.09 -16.11
N ILE A 167 -18.52 12.45 -17.04
CA ILE A 167 -18.78 13.55 -17.97
C ILE A 167 -20.00 13.13 -18.80
N LEU A 168 -21.19 13.59 -18.40
CA LEU A 168 -22.35 13.66 -19.29
C LEU A 168 -21.92 14.55 -20.45
N ILE A 169 -21.51 13.93 -21.56
CA ILE A 169 -21.23 14.62 -22.81
C ILE A 169 -22.56 15.25 -23.24
N ARG A 170 -22.83 16.48 -22.79
CA ARG A 170 -23.82 17.35 -23.41
C ARG A 170 -23.29 17.67 -24.80
N ARG A 171 -23.63 16.82 -25.77
CA ARG A 171 -23.61 17.18 -27.20
C ARG A 171 -24.48 18.42 -27.35
N ARG A 172 -23.87 19.61 -27.35
CA ARG A 172 -24.53 20.82 -27.87
C ARG A 172 -24.75 20.58 -29.37
N ARG A 173 -26.02 20.52 -29.75
CA ARG A 173 -26.45 20.75 -31.13
C ARG A 173 -26.27 22.23 -31.48
#